data_AF-A0A382KLG1-F1
#
_entry.id   AF-A0A382KLG1-F1
#
_cell.length_a   1.000
_cell.length_b   1.000
_cell.length_c   1.000
_cell.angle_alpha   90.00
_cell.angle_beta   90.00
_cell.angle_gamma   90.00
#
_symmetry.space_group_name_H-M   'P 1'
#
loop_
_entity.id
_entity.type
_entity.pdbx_description
1 polymer ?
#
loop_
_entity_poly.entity_id
_entity_poly.type
_entity_poly.pdbx_seq_one_letter_code
_entity_poly.pdbx_strand_id
1 'polypeptide(L)'
;MASDGDAENELTSRLALFDDEPDINDWFEVALGAAMITMGLHQLFNPGGLFETGVMQWLGAAVVAMGFILLGHGIKDMLLKEVRTSIVRLDMDDDGNSIDYGLIRDVLLH
;
A
#
# COMPACT_ATOMS: atom_id res chain seq x y z
N MET A 1 14.46 26.35 13.30
CA MET A 1 13.11 26.14 12.78
C MET A 1 13.29 25.48 11.42
N ALA A 2 13.42 24.16 11.39
CA ALA A 2 13.47 23.43 10.12
C ALA A 2 12.16 23.72 9.38
N SER A 3 12.26 24.07 8.10
CA SER A 3 11.06 24.34 7.32
C SER A 3 10.32 23.01 7.12
N ASP A 4 8.99 23.01 7.02
CA ASP A 4 8.19 21.81 6.73
C ASP A 4 8.74 21.01 5.52
N GLY A 5 9.37 21.72 4.57
CA GLY A 5 10.05 21.14 3.41
C GLY A 5 11.36 20.39 3.71
N ASP A 6 12.05 20.70 4.81
CA ASP A 6 13.25 19.94 5.24
C ASP A 6 12.85 18.60 5.86
N ALA A 7 11.77 18.58 6.65
CA ALA A 7 11.23 17.35 7.23
C ALA A 7 10.64 16.42 6.16
N GLU A 8 9.92 16.96 5.17
CA GLU A 8 9.42 16.18 4.02
C GLU A 8 10.56 15.64 3.14
N ASN A 9 11.64 16.41 2.95
CA ASN A 9 12.83 15.94 2.23
C ASN A 9 13.57 14.84 2.99
N GLU A 10 13.68 14.93 4.32
CA GLU A 10 14.30 13.89 5.13
C GLU A 10 13.44 12.63 5.22
N LEU A 11 12.11 12.78 5.32
CA LEU A 11 11.14 11.68 5.20
C LEU A 11 11.29 10.99 3.84
N THR A 12 11.34 11.77 2.75
CA THR A 12 11.53 11.25 1.39
C THR A 12 12.88 10.54 1.25
N SER A 13 13.96 11.05 1.85
CA SER A 13 15.27 10.39 1.85
C SER A 13 15.27 9.08 2.64
N ARG A 14 14.52 8.99 3.76
CA ARG A 14 14.34 7.76 4.54
C ARG A 14 13.44 6.76 3.84
N LEU A 15 12.39 7.22 3.15
CA LEU A 15 11.49 6.39 2.35
C LEU A 15 12.13 5.93 1.03
N ALA A 16 13.04 6.70 0.46
CA ALA A 16 13.81 6.32 -0.73
C ALA A 16 14.75 5.13 -0.48
N LEU A 17 15.12 4.85 0.77
CA LEU A 17 15.81 3.60 1.14
C LEU A 17 14.90 2.37 0.91
N PHE A 18 13.58 2.57 0.95
CA PHE A 18 12.57 1.52 0.87
C PHE A 18 11.91 1.39 -0.51
N ASP A 19 12.17 2.29 -1.46
CA ASP A 19 11.66 2.24 -2.84
C ASP A 19 10.11 2.06 -2.91
N ASP A 20 9.37 2.57 -1.91
CA ASP A 20 7.94 2.30 -1.66
C ASP A 20 7.00 3.38 -2.24
N GLU A 21 7.16 3.76 -3.51
CA GLU A 21 6.09 4.54 -4.16
C GLU A 21 4.84 3.63 -4.26
N PRO A 22 3.60 4.13 -4.04
CA PRO A 22 2.40 3.36 -4.37
C PRO A 22 2.39 3.11 -5.89
N ASP A 23 2.80 1.90 -6.28
CA ASP A 23 3.10 1.61 -7.67
C ASP A 23 1.82 1.48 -8.47
N ILE A 24 1.89 1.89 -9.73
CA ILE A 24 0.87 1.61 -10.74
C ILE A 24 0.59 0.10 -10.81
N ASN A 25 1.59 -0.73 -10.50
CA ASN A 25 1.48 -2.17 -10.44
C ASN A 25 0.46 -2.65 -9.39
N ASP A 26 0.47 -2.09 -8.18
CA ASP A 26 -0.42 -2.52 -7.09
C ASP A 26 -1.88 -2.20 -7.41
N TRP A 27 -2.12 -1.00 -7.96
CA TRP A 27 -3.43 -0.60 -8.46
C TRP A 27 -3.90 -1.46 -9.64
N PHE A 28 -2.98 -1.88 -10.51
CA PHE A 28 -3.29 -2.79 -11.60
C PHE A 28 -3.70 -4.17 -11.09
N GLU A 29 -3.01 -4.71 -10.06
CA GLU A 29 -3.38 -5.97 -9.40
C GLU A 29 -4.78 -5.90 -8.78
N VAL A 30 -5.11 -4.79 -8.11
CA VAL A 30 -6.46 -4.58 -7.54
C VAL A 30 -7.52 -4.48 -8.64
N ALA A 31 -7.29 -3.67 -9.67
CA ALA A 31 -8.24 -3.47 -10.76
C ALA A 31 -8.45 -4.76 -11.58
N LEU A 32 -7.37 -5.47 -11.90
CA LEU A 32 -7.42 -6.74 -12.62
C LEU A 32 -8.08 -7.83 -11.76
N GLY A 33 -7.75 -7.89 -10.47
CA GLY A 33 -8.36 -8.83 -9.53
C GLY A 33 -9.87 -8.62 -9.43
N ALA A 34 -10.33 -7.37 -9.31
CA ALA A 34 -11.75 -7.02 -9.34
C ALA A 34 -12.41 -7.42 -10.67
N ALA A 35 -11.77 -7.14 -11.80
CA ALA A 35 -12.29 -7.54 -13.12
C ALA A 35 -12.44 -9.06 -13.24
N MET A 36 -11.45 -9.83 -12.78
CA MET A 36 -11.51 -11.29 -12.78
C MET A 36 -12.64 -11.83 -11.90
N ILE A 37 -12.86 -11.25 -10.71
CA ILE A 37 -13.99 -11.64 -9.85
C ILE A 37 -15.31 -11.44 -10.60
N THR A 38 -15.50 -10.28 -11.24
CA THR A 38 -16.75 -10.00 -11.97
C THR A 38 -16.95 -10.95 -13.16
N MET A 39 -15.89 -11.25 -13.90
CA MET A 39 -15.92 -12.19 -15.03
C MET A 39 -16.21 -13.63 -14.56
N GLY A 40 -15.55 -14.08 -13.49
CA GLY A 40 -15.77 -15.42 -12.93
C GLY A 40 -17.17 -15.58 -12.34
N LEU A 41 -17.70 -14.55 -11.67
CA LEU A 41 -19.09 -14.52 -11.19
C LEU A 41 -20.08 -14.59 -12.35
N HIS A 42 -19.84 -13.85 -13.44
CA HIS A 42 -20.67 -13.98 -14.63
C HIS A 42 -20.70 -15.42 -15.16
N GLN A 43 -19.55 -16.09 -15.19
CA GLN A 43 -19.45 -17.47 -15.67
C GLN A 43 -20.13 -18.49 -14.74
N LEU A 44 -20.21 -18.20 -13.43
CA LEU A 44 -20.91 -19.04 -12.46
C LEU A 44 -22.43 -19.02 -12.68
N PHE A 45 -23.00 -17.84 -12.94
CA PHE A 45 -24.44 -17.66 -13.14
C PHE A 45 -24.89 -17.94 -14.57
N ASN A 46 -24.04 -17.64 -15.56
CA ASN A 46 -24.29 -17.85 -16.98
C ASN A 46 -23.20 -18.74 -17.58
N PRO A 47 -23.16 -20.03 -17.22
CA PRO A 47 -22.20 -20.96 -17.77
C PRO A 47 -22.45 -21.13 -19.28
N GLY A 48 -21.39 -20.98 -20.06
CA GLY A 48 -21.42 -21.11 -21.51
C GLY A 48 -21.67 -22.54 -22.00
N GLY A 49 -21.45 -22.78 -23.29
CA GLY A 49 -21.70 -24.09 -23.94
C GLY A 49 -20.45 -24.86 -24.37
N LEU A 50 -19.25 -24.44 -23.94
CA LEU A 50 -17.99 -25.09 -24.38
C LEU A 50 -17.73 -26.44 -23.69
N PHE A 51 -18.21 -26.60 -22.45
CA PHE A 51 -18.09 -27.83 -21.66
C PHE A 51 -19.41 -28.14 -20.94
N GLU A 52 -19.43 -29.24 -20.20
CA GLU A 52 -20.51 -29.51 -19.23
C GLU A 52 -20.63 -28.33 -18.24
N THR A 53 -21.87 -27.99 -17.90
CA THR A 53 -22.22 -26.86 -17.02
C THR A 53 -21.43 -26.88 -15.71
N GLY A 54 -21.29 -28.05 -15.07
CA GLY A 54 -20.53 -28.19 -13.83
C GLY A 54 -19.06 -27.81 -14.00
N VAL A 55 -18.41 -28.24 -15.08
CA VAL A 55 -17.01 -27.91 -15.38
C VAL A 55 -16.86 -26.41 -15.63
N MET A 56 -17.79 -25.81 -16.37
CA MET A 56 -17.76 -24.36 -16.62
C MET A 56 -17.92 -23.54 -15.33
N GLN A 57 -18.79 -23.96 -14.42
CA GLN A 57 -18.96 -23.32 -13.12
C GLN A 57 -17.71 -23.47 -12.25
N TRP A 58 -17.07 -24.63 -12.25
CA TRP A 58 -15.80 -24.84 -11.55
C TRP A 58 -14.68 -23.94 -12.09
N LEU A 59 -14.58 -23.77 -13.41
CA LEU A 59 -13.65 -22.83 -14.03
C LEU A 59 -13.98 -21.38 -13.64
N GLY A 60 -15.26 -21.00 -13.63
CA GLY A 60 -15.70 -19.68 -13.15
C GLY A 60 -15.30 -19.44 -11.69
N ALA A 61 -15.52 -20.42 -10.80
CA ALA A 61 -15.10 -20.36 -9.40
C ALA A 61 -13.57 -20.21 -9.26
N ALA A 62 -12.79 -20.91 -10.08
CA ALA A 62 -11.33 -20.80 -10.07
C ALA A 62 -10.87 -19.38 -10.47
N VAL A 63 -11.51 -18.77 -11.47
CA VAL A 63 -11.23 -17.38 -11.87
C VAL A 63 -11.60 -16.39 -10.77
N VAL A 64 -12.73 -16.59 -10.08
CA VAL A 64 -13.11 -15.78 -8.91
C VAL A 64 -12.07 -15.90 -7.80
N ALA A 65 -11.64 -17.12 -7.46
CA ALA A 65 -10.63 -17.35 -6.44
C ALA A 65 -9.29 -16.68 -6.80
N MET A 66 -8.85 -16.78 -8.06
CA MET A 66 -7.65 -16.12 -8.53
C MET A 66 -7.77 -14.59 -8.47
N GLY A 67 -8.95 -14.04 -8.80
CA GLY A 67 -9.22 -12.61 -8.67
C GLY A 67 -9.15 -12.11 -7.23
N PHE A 68 -9.65 -12.89 -6.26
CA PHE A 68 -9.50 -12.57 -4.84
C PHE A 68 -8.05 -12.60 -4.36
N ILE A 69 -7.25 -13.56 -4.83
CA ILE A 69 -5.82 -13.63 -4.48
C ILE A 69 -5.10 -12.39 -4.99
N LEU A 70 -5.32 -12.02 -6.26
CA LEU A 70 -4.65 -10.88 -6.88
C LEU A 70 -5.09 -9.55 -6.25
N LEU A 71 -6.39 -9.36 -6.02
CA LEU A 71 -6.92 -8.19 -5.34
C LEU A 71 -6.40 -8.10 -3.89
N GLY A 72 -6.38 -9.22 -3.18
CA GLY A 72 -5.85 -9.28 -1.83
C GLY A 72 -4.36 -8.96 -1.77
N HIS A 73 -3.60 -9.39 -2.78
CA HIS A 73 -2.17 -9.09 -2.90
C HIS A 73 -1.92 -7.59 -3.07
N GLY A 74 -2.58 -6.96 -4.05
CA GLY A 74 -2.44 -5.51 -4.29
C GLY A 74 -2.87 -4.66 -3.09
N ILE A 75 -4.00 -4.99 -2.43
CA ILE A 75 -4.44 -4.27 -1.22
C ILE A 75 -3.44 -4.45 -0.08
N LYS A 76 -2.94 -5.67 0.13
CA LYS A 76 -1.96 -5.98 1.18
C LYS A 76 -0.70 -5.13 1.01
N ASP A 77 -0.16 -5.06 -0.20
CA ASP A 77 1.11 -4.38 -0.43
C ASP A 77 0.97 -2.86 -0.31
N MET A 78 -0.16 -2.30 -0.75
CA MET A 78 -0.50 -0.89 -0.49
C MET A 78 -0.61 -0.57 1.00
N LEU A 79 -1.29 -1.42 1.79
CA LEU A 79 -1.42 -1.24 3.24
C LEU A 79 -0.05 -1.28 3.93
N LEU A 80 0.82 -2.22 3.54
CA LEU A 80 2.15 -2.34 4.12
C LEU A 80 3.01 -1.10 3.85
N LYS A 81 2.90 -0.50 2.65
CA LYS A 81 3.57 0.75 2.30
C LYS A 81 3.07 1.91 3.18
N GLU A 82 1.75 2.04 3.35
CA GLU A 82 1.16 3.09 4.20
C GLU A 82 1.55 2.96 5.68
N VAL A 83 1.53 1.73 6.22
CA VAL A 83 1.94 1.47 7.61
C VAL A 83 3.43 1.80 7.79
N ARG A 84 4.30 1.44 6.84
CA ARG A 84 5.73 1.76 6.93
C ARG A 84 5.96 3.27 6.96
N THR A 85 5.32 4.01 6.07
CA THR A 85 5.38 5.48 6.05
C THR A 85 4.88 6.09 7.35
N SER A 86 3.79 5.56 7.93
CA SER A 86 3.27 6.04 9.21
C SER A 86 4.26 5.83 10.38
N ILE A 87 5.00 4.73 10.39
CA ILE A 87 6.00 4.43 11.42
C ILE A 87 7.19 5.38 11.30
N VAL A 88 7.71 5.59 10.08
CA VAL A 88 8.85 6.49 9.85
C VAL A 88 8.48 7.93 10.23
N ARG A 89 7.27 8.38 9.90
CA ARG A 89 6.78 9.71 10.30
C ARG A 89 6.68 9.86 11.82
N LEU A 90 6.19 8.83 12.51
CA LEU A 90 6.10 8.82 13.98
C LEU A 90 7.50 8.87 14.63
N ASP A 91 8.48 8.14 14.09
CA ASP A 91 9.87 8.15 14.56
C ASP A 91 10.52 9.54 14.41
N MET A 92 10.25 10.23 13.30
CA MET A 92 10.75 11.59 13.07
C MET A 92 10.11 12.64 14.00
N ASP A 93 8.85 12.46 14.41
CA ASP A 93 8.18 13.37 15.34
C ASP A 93 8.74 13.25 16.78
N ASP A 94 9.28 12.09 17.18
CA ASP A 94 9.87 11.87 18.52
C ASP A 94 11.19 12.64 18.72
N ASP A 95 11.99 12.79 17.65
CA ASP A 95 13.26 13.55 17.66
C ASP A 95 13.06 15.07 17.80
N GLY A 96 11.85 15.58 17.57
CA GLY A 96 11.49 17.00 17.68
C GLY A 96 11.32 17.53 19.12
N ASN A 97 11.24 16.65 20.13
CA ASN A 97 11.02 17.03 21.53
C ASN A 97 12.31 17.07 22.37
N SER A 98 13.50 16.99 21.75
CA SER A 98 14.74 17.16 22.49
C SER A 98 14.95 18.63 22.86
N ILE A 99 15.13 18.89 24.16
CA ILE A 99 15.42 20.22 24.71
C ILE A 99 16.73 20.72 24.09
N ASP A 100 16.70 21.85 23.38
CA ASP A 100 17.90 22.48 22.81
C ASP A 100 18.78 23.08 23.93
N TYR A 101 19.66 22.24 24.48
CA TYR A 101 20.62 22.64 25.50
C TYR A 101 21.64 23.68 24.99
N GLY A 102 21.78 23.84 23.67
CA GLY A 102 22.59 24.89 23.06
C GLY A 102 21.97 26.28 23.27
N LEU A 103 20.66 26.39 23.03
CA LEU A 103 19.89 27.61 23.27
C LEU A 103 19.84 27.97 24.77
N ILE A 104 19.66 26.99 25.65
CA ILE A 104 19.67 27.20 27.11
C ILE A 104 21.05 27.69 27.59
N ARG A 105 22.14 27.14 27.05
CA ARG A 105 23.49 27.56 27.39
C ARG A 105 23.76 29.00 26.95
N ASP A 106 23.29 29.41 25.78
CA ASP A 106 23.53 30.77 25.25
C ASP A 106 22.80 31.84 26.09
N VAL A 107 21.59 31.53 26.58
CA VAL A 107 20.84 32.41 27.49
C VAL A 107 21.46 32.46 28.90
N LEU A 108 22.10 31.40 29.38
CA LEU A 108 22.72 31.36 30.71
C LEU A 108 24.14 31.96 30.76
N LEU A 109 24.81 32.12 29.62
CA LEU A 109 26.17 32.67 29.53
C LEU A 109 26.19 34.15 29.12
N HIS A 110 25.03 34.78 28.92
CA HIS A 110 24.82 36.24 28.85
C HIS A 110 24.15 36.77 30.12
#